data_AF-A0A931HE66-F1
#
_entry.id   AF-A0A931HE66-F1
#
_cell.length_a   1.000
_cell.length_b   1.000
_cell.length_c   1.000
_cell.angle_alpha   90.00
_cell.angle_beta   90.00
_cell.angle_gamma   90.00
#
_symmetry.space_group_name_H-M   'P 1'
#
loop_
_entity.id
_entity.type
_entity.pdbx_description
1 polymer ?
#
loop_
_entity_poly.entity_id
_entity_poly.type
_entity_poly.pdbx_seq_one_letter_code
_entity_poly.pdbx_strand_id
1 'polypeptide(L)'
;MIEKKLFGKAVLLIASGAALISASPPEEAPGRGVLCLGTLIYFVEKTGSQCHAGEDADFQARIASYARRFDEYIIRNTGGDPSVLAKFKNRQNLTSQDSTYICEGDVAQSYDHFKASPAEELDAAVEKLLEKDGPPSFGDCV
;
A
#
# COMPACT_ATOMS: atom_id res chain seq x y z
N MET A 1 -77.10 -7.57 31.18
CA MET A 1 -77.76 -6.49 30.42
C MET A 1 -76.81 -5.31 30.37
N ILE A 2 -76.66 -4.69 29.18
CA ILE A 2 -76.11 -3.33 28.91
C ILE A 2 -74.57 -3.25 28.98
N GLU A 3 -73.79 -2.72 28.03
CA GLU A 3 -74.01 -2.07 26.72
C GLU A 3 -72.67 -2.04 25.94
N LYS A 4 -72.78 -1.80 24.62
CA LYS A 4 -71.71 -1.69 23.62
C LYS A 4 -70.86 -0.42 23.77
N LYS A 5 -69.61 -0.42 23.26
CA LYS A 5 -68.96 0.70 22.53
C LYS A 5 -67.79 0.14 21.71
N LEU A 6 -67.98 -0.12 20.41
CA LEU A 6 -67.78 0.77 19.25
C LEU A 6 -66.35 1.33 19.11
N PHE A 7 -65.68 0.84 18.04
CA PHE A 7 -64.82 1.58 17.10
C PHE A 7 -63.56 2.29 17.61
N GLY A 8 -62.41 1.87 17.09
CA GLY A 8 -61.18 2.65 17.12
C GLY A 8 -60.08 2.05 16.25
N LYS A 9 -60.01 2.52 14.99
CA LYS A 9 -58.95 2.24 14.01
C LYS A 9 -57.56 2.55 14.57
N ALA A 10 -56.58 1.68 14.34
CA ALA A 10 -55.19 2.05 14.00
C ALA A 10 -54.40 0.79 13.60
N VAL A 11 -54.37 0.49 12.30
CA VAL A 11 -53.35 -0.38 11.72
C VAL A 11 -52.06 0.42 11.70
N LEU A 12 -51.18 0.19 12.67
CA LEU A 12 -49.81 0.71 12.68
C LEU A 12 -48.97 -0.17 11.74
N LEU A 13 -48.99 0.16 10.45
CA LEU A 13 -47.99 -0.28 9.48
C LEU A 13 -46.68 0.45 9.82
N ILE A 14 -45.90 -0.14 10.71
CA ILE A 14 -44.50 0.27 10.92
C ILE A 14 -43.73 -0.28 9.72
N ALA A 15 -43.63 0.54 8.68
CA ALA A 15 -42.65 0.35 7.62
C ALA A 15 -41.26 0.52 8.23
N SER A 16 -40.66 -0.59 8.64
CA SER A 16 -39.25 -0.66 9.01
C SER A 16 -38.41 -0.45 7.75
N GLY A 17 -38.25 0.81 7.36
CA GLY A 17 -37.21 1.24 6.44
C GLY A 17 -35.87 1.02 7.12
N ALA A 18 -35.28 -0.15 6.92
CA ALA A 18 -33.87 -0.37 7.19
C ALA A 18 -33.09 0.52 6.21
N ALA A 19 -32.72 1.72 6.68
CA ALA A 19 -31.69 2.52 6.02
C ALA A 19 -30.41 1.67 6.02
N LEU A 20 -30.06 1.14 4.85
CA LEU A 20 -28.76 0.54 4.61
C LEU A 20 -27.73 1.68 4.70
N ILE A 21 -27.22 1.91 5.90
CA ILE A 21 -26.03 2.72 6.10
C ILE A 21 -24.90 1.90 5.48
N SER A 22 -24.58 2.19 4.22
CA SER A 22 -23.35 1.72 3.59
C SER A 22 -22.20 2.31 4.39
N ALA A 23 -21.68 1.56 5.36
CA ALA A 23 -20.45 1.92 6.04
C ALA A 23 -19.34 1.91 4.99
N SER A 24 -18.86 3.09 4.59
CA SER A 24 -17.63 3.19 3.81
C SER A 24 -16.54 2.40 4.55
N PRO A 25 -15.69 1.63 3.85
CA PRO A 25 -14.56 0.96 4.48
C PRO A 25 -13.78 1.97 5.33
N PRO A 26 -13.28 1.58 6.52
CA PRO A 26 -12.48 2.48 7.33
C PRO A 26 -11.28 2.97 6.52
N GLU A 27 -11.01 4.27 6.59
CA GLU A 27 -9.86 4.88 5.95
C GLU A 27 -8.58 4.25 6.51
N GLU A 28 -7.65 3.85 5.64
CA GLU A 28 -6.40 3.23 6.08
C GLU A 28 -5.58 4.22 6.92
N ALA A 29 -4.98 3.73 8.01
CA ALA A 29 -4.13 4.56 8.86
C ALA A 29 -2.90 5.06 8.06
N PRO A 30 -2.54 6.36 8.16
CA PRO A 30 -1.34 6.89 7.51
C PRO A 30 -0.09 6.05 7.85
N GLY A 31 0.73 5.79 6.85
CA GLY A 31 1.93 4.97 6.98
C GLY A 31 1.70 3.46 6.95
N ARG A 32 0.44 2.97 6.99
CA ARG A 32 0.11 1.57 6.72
C ARG A 32 0.51 1.20 5.29
N GLY A 33 1.17 0.06 5.08
CA GLY A 33 1.59 -0.41 3.75
C GLY A 33 2.93 0.15 3.25
N VAL A 34 3.45 1.24 3.84
CA VAL A 34 4.67 1.91 3.37
C VAL A 34 5.89 0.99 3.36
N LEU A 35 6.10 0.20 4.43
CA LEU A 35 7.25 -0.72 4.46
C LEU A 35 7.07 -1.89 3.49
N CYS A 36 5.83 -2.22 3.15
CA CYS A 36 5.53 -3.30 2.22
C CYS A 36 5.87 -2.92 0.79
N LEU A 37 5.19 -1.90 0.27
CA LEU A 37 5.38 -1.43 -1.09
C LEU A 37 6.82 -0.90 -1.28
N GLY A 38 7.36 -0.22 -0.26
CA GLY A 38 8.76 0.21 -0.26
C GLY A 38 9.74 -0.94 -0.44
N THR A 39 9.56 -2.05 0.29
CA THR A 39 10.41 -3.26 0.13
C THR A 39 10.36 -3.80 -1.29
N LEU A 40 9.17 -3.93 -1.88
CA LEU A 40 9.03 -4.40 -3.26
C LEU A 40 9.73 -3.46 -4.23
N ILE A 41 9.52 -2.14 -4.11
CA ILE A 41 10.18 -1.14 -4.96
C ILE A 41 11.71 -1.23 -4.85
N TYR A 42 12.26 -1.42 -3.64
CA TYR A 42 13.71 -1.57 -3.47
C TYR A 42 14.24 -2.86 -4.12
N PHE A 43 13.48 -3.95 -4.07
CA PHE A 43 13.85 -5.18 -4.78
C PHE A 43 13.79 -5.01 -6.29
N VAL A 44 12.77 -4.32 -6.82
CA VAL A 44 12.66 -4.02 -8.26
C VAL A 44 13.81 -3.10 -8.70
N GLU A 45 14.12 -2.04 -7.94
CA GLU A 45 15.25 -1.15 -8.21
C GLU A 45 16.55 -1.94 -8.30
N LYS A 46 16.78 -2.81 -7.31
CA LYS A 46 17.98 -3.61 -7.22
C LYS A 46 18.09 -4.63 -8.36
N THR A 47 17.00 -5.33 -8.66
CA THR A 47 16.91 -6.28 -9.77
C THR A 47 17.18 -5.57 -11.10
N GLY A 48 16.62 -4.38 -11.31
CA GLY A 48 16.92 -3.54 -12.47
C GLY A 48 18.41 -3.23 -12.59
N SER A 49 19.02 -2.79 -11.49
CA SER A 49 20.44 -2.41 -11.48
C SER A 49 21.42 -3.59 -11.65
N GLN A 50 21.07 -4.78 -11.17
CA GLN A 50 21.98 -5.94 -11.16
C GLN A 50 21.75 -6.89 -12.33
N CYS A 51 20.49 -7.06 -12.76
CA CYS A 51 20.09 -8.11 -13.69
C CYS A 51 19.68 -7.56 -15.06
N HIS A 52 19.23 -6.30 -15.12
CA HIS A 52 18.73 -5.63 -16.33
C HIS A 52 19.50 -4.34 -16.64
N ALA A 53 20.80 -4.29 -16.31
CA ALA A 53 21.61 -3.09 -16.49
C ALA A 53 21.64 -2.65 -17.96
N GLY A 54 21.25 -1.40 -18.23
CA GLY A 54 21.19 -0.83 -19.58
C GLY A 54 19.88 -1.07 -20.33
N GLU A 55 18.92 -1.78 -19.73
CA GLU A 55 17.59 -1.99 -20.29
C GLU A 55 16.56 -1.00 -19.72
N ASP A 56 15.59 -0.60 -20.53
CA ASP A 56 14.40 0.15 -20.11
C ASP A 56 14.68 1.30 -19.10
N ALA A 57 15.51 2.24 -19.56
CA ALA A 57 16.03 3.32 -18.71
C ALA A 57 14.92 4.16 -18.07
N ASP A 58 13.80 4.37 -18.77
CA ASP A 58 12.67 5.15 -18.26
C ASP A 58 11.96 4.43 -17.11
N PHE A 59 11.70 3.12 -17.23
CA PHE A 59 11.15 2.32 -16.15
C PHE A 59 12.09 2.31 -14.93
N GLN A 60 13.38 2.04 -15.15
CA GLN A 60 14.35 2.01 -14.05
C GLN A 60 14.49 3.37 -13.35
N ALA A 61 14.50 4.47 -14.10
CA ALA A 61 14.53 5.82 -13.55
C ALA A 61 13.28 6.12 -12.70
N ARG A 62 12.10 5.64 -13.13
CA ARG A 62 10.85 5.77 -12.38
C ARG A 62 10.89 4.99 -11.06
N ILE A 63 11.30 3.73 -11.10
CA ILE A 63 11.43 2.91 -9.88
C ILE A 63 12.43 3.53 -8.90
N ALA A 64 13.59 3.98 -9.39
CA ALA A 64 14.56 4.70 -8.56
C ALA A 64 13.98 6.00 -7.96
N SER A 65 13.10 6.69 -8.69
CA SER A 65 12.37 7.84 -8.17
C SER A 65 11.43 7.46 -7.02
N TYR A 66 10.69 6.37 -7.16
CA TYR A 66 9.86 5.87 -6.07
C TYR A 66 10.70 5.49 -4.85
N ALA A 67 11.79 4.73 -5.03
CA ALA A 67 12.68 4.32 -3.96
C ALA A 67 13.16 5.53 -3.12
N ARG A 68 13.56 6.63 -3.79
CA ARG A 68 13.91 7.88 -3.10
C ARG A 68 12.76 8.50 -2.32
N ARG A 69 11.54 8.51 -2.88
CA ARG A 69 10.35 9.03 -2.18
C ARG A 69 10.01 8.20 -0.93
N PHE A 70 10.19 6.89 -0.98
CA PHE A 70 10.04 6.02 0.21
C PHE A 70 11.14 6.27 1.23
N ASP A 71 12.40 6.47 0.81
CA ASP A 71 13.50 6.84 1.71
C ASP A 71 13.17 8.15 2.46
N GLU A 72 12.74 9.18 1.72
CA GLU A 72 12.33 10.47 2.29
C GLU A 72 11.15 10.33 3.26
N TYR A 73 10.14 9.54 2.89
CA TYR A 73 8.98 9.27 3.76
C TYR A 73 9.41 8.59 5.05
N ILE A 74 10.22 7.52 4.97
CA ILE A 74 10.63 6.75 6.14
C ILE A 74 11.47 7.65 7.05
N ILE A 75 12.47 8.37 6.50
CA ILE A 75 13.34 9.25 7.29
C ILE A 75 12.52 10.32 8.02
N ARG A 76 11.63 11.04 7.32
CA ARG A 76 10.86 12.13 7.94
C ARG A 76 9.87 11.61 9.00
N ASN A 77 9.32 10.40 8.81
CA ASN A 77 8.36 9.79 9.72
C ASN A 77 8.99 8.92 10.83
N THR A 78 10.32 8.79 10.88
CA THR A 78 11.06 8.10 11.95
C THR A 78 12.02 9.01 12.70
N GLY A 79 11.67 10.30 12.83
CA GLY A 79 12.46 11.27 13.61
C GLY A 79 13.70 11.83 12.89
N GLY A 80 13.80 11.65 11.56
CA GLY A 80 14.84 12.24 10.74
C GLY A 80 16.19 11.52 10.74
N ASP A 81 16.30 10.34 11.37
CA ASP A 81 17.54 9.56 11.44
C ASP A 81 17.68 8.56 10.26
N PRO A 82 18.63 8.76 9.33
CA PRO A 82 18.87 7.82 8.23
C PRO A 82 19.30 6.41 8.68
N SER A 83 19.79 6.26 9.92
CA SER A 83 20.20 4.95 10.46
C SER A 83 19.03 3.98 10.58
N VAL A 84 17.81 4.49 10.78
CA VAL A 84 16.59 3.67 10.85
C VAL A 84 16.30 3.01 9.50
N LEU A 85 16.37 3.79 8.42
CA LEU A 85 16.22 3.30 7.05
C LEU A 85 17.31 2.28 6.70
N ALA A 86 18.57 2.56 7.03
CA ALA A 86 19.67 1.65 6.75
C ALA A 86 19.50 0.30 7.46
N LYS A 87 19.12 0.31 8.75
CA LYS A 87 18.80 -0.91 9.51
C LYS A 87 17.63 -1.67 8.91
N PHE A 88 16.59 -0.96 8.46
CA PHE A 88 15.45 -1.56 7.78
C PHE A 88 15.89 -2.28 6.50
N LYS A 89 16.59 -1.58 5.58
CA LYS A 89 17.07 -2.18 4.33
C LYS A 89 17.96 -3.40 4.57
N ASN A 90 18.85 -3.33 5.57
CA ASN A 90 19.68 -4.48 5.94
C ASN A 90 18.84 -5.69 6.43
N ARG A 91 17.81 -5.46 7.26
CA ARG A 91 16.93 -6.55 7.75
C ARG A 91 16.10 -7.19 6.65
N GLN A 92 15.77 -6.45 5.60
CA GLN A 92 15.07 -6.99 4.43
C GLN A 92 16.01 -7.65 3.42
N ASN A 93 17.30 -7.84 3.74
CA ASN A 93 18.31 -8.36 2.83
C ASN A 93 18.51 -7.52 1.54
N LEU A 94 18.08 -6.26 1.55
CA LEU A 94 18.23 -5.33 0.42
C LEU A 94 19.68 -4.88 0.20
N THR A 95 20.60 -5.27 1.08
CA THR A 95 22.05 -5.04 0.96
C THR A 95 22.82 -6.25 0.41
N SER A 96 22.16 -7.39 0.18
CA SER A 96 22.80 -8.61 -0.36
C SER A 96 23.49 -8.39 -1.71
N GLN A 97 24.64 -8.99 -1.96
CA GLN A 97 25.27 -9.00 -3.29
C GLN A 97 25.10 -10.35 -4.00
N ASP A 98 24.27 -11.23 -3.44
CA ASP A 98 23.96 -12.53 -4.02
C ASP A 98 23.08 -12.36 -5.26
N SER A 99 23.69 -12.52 -6.44
CA SER A 99 23.00 -12.39 -7.72
C SER A 99 21.96 -13.48 -7.94
N THR A 100 22.12 -14.68 -7.38
CA THR A 100 21.11 -15.74 -7.51
C THR A 100 19.86 -15.38 -6.72
N TYR A 101 20.02 -14.82 -5.53
CA TYR A 101 18.88 -14.33 -4.75
C TYR A 101 18.13 -13.16 -5.42
N ILE A 102 18.85 -12.27 -6.11
CA ILE A 102 18.27 -11.06 -6.72
C ILE A 102 17.72 -11.31 -8.14
N CYS A 103 18.47 -12.05 -8.96
CA CYS A 103 18.16 -12.24 -10.38
C CYS A 103 17.36 -13.51 -10.68
N GLU A 104 17.01 -14.30 -9.67
CA GLU A 104 16.21 -15.53 -9.83
C GLU A 104 15.06 -15.59 -8.81
N GLY A 105 14.05 -16.41 -9.11
CA GLY A 105 12.92 -16.68 -8.19
C GLY A 105 11.97 -15.49 -8.01
N ASP A 106 11.35 -15.42 -6.84
CA ASP A 106 10.26 -14.47 -6.55
C ASP A 106 10.71 -13.01 -6.57
N VAL A 107 11.97 -12.74 -6.19
CA VAL A 107 12.55 -11.37 -6.24
C VAL A 107 12.63 -10.90 -7.68
N ALA A 108 13.12 -11.73 -8.59
CA ALA A 108 13.19 -11.40 -10.01
C ALA A 108 11.79 -11.20 -10.61
N GLN A 109 10.82 -12.05 -10.25
CA GLN A 109 9.42 -11.93 -10.72
C GLN A 109 8.78 -10.59 -10.32
N SER A 110 9.18 -9.99 -9.19
CA SER A 110 8.68 -8.67 -8.81
C SER A 110 9.02 -7.59 -9.86
N TYR A 111 10.17 -7.69 -10.52
CA TYR A 111 10.56 -6.77 -11.59
C TYR A 111 9.62 -6.88 -12.79
N ASP A 112 9.34 -8.11 -13.22
CA ASP A 112 8.43 -8.37 -14.35
C ASP A 112 7.01 -7.90 -14.05
N HIS A 113 6.52 -8.10 -12.82
CA HIS A 113 5.21 -7.63 -12.39
C HIS A 113 5.10 -6.11 -12.42
N PHE A 114 6.09 -5.39 -11.88
CA PHE A 114 6.08 -3.93 -11.92
C PHE A 114 6.22 -3.41 -13.35
N LYS A 115 7.05 -4.05 -14.18
CA LYS A 115 7.23 -3.67 -15.58
C LYS A 115 5.97 -3.88 -16.41
N ALA A 116 5.19 -4.93 -16.13
CA ALA A 116 3.92 -5.19 -16.79
C ALA A 116 2.77 -4.32 -16.29
N SER A 117 2.94 -3.63 -15.15
CA SER A 117 1.90 -2.78 -14.56
C SER A 117 1.82 -1.43 -15.28
N PRO A 118 0.62 -0.87 -15.47
CA PRO A 118 0.47 0.47 -16.04
C PRO A 118 1.21 1.53 -15.19
N ALA A 119 1.92 2.41 -15.87
CA ALA A 119 2.70 3.48 -15.27
C ALA A 119 1.89 4.32 -14.29
N GLU A 120 0.72 4.74 -14.75
CA GLU A 120 -0.23 5.59 -14.05
C GLU A 120 -0.78 4.93 -12.78
N GLU A 121 -0.94 3.60 -12.79
CA GLU A 121 -1.43 2.87 -11.61
C GLU A 121 -0.35 2.81 -10.53
N LEU A 122 0.91 2.57 -10.93
CA LEU A 122 2.05 2.62 -10.01
C LEU A 122 2.24 4.02 -9.44
N ASP A 123 2.17 5.05 -10.28
CA ASP A 123 2.28 6.45 -9.87
C ASP A 123 1.20 6.80 -8.83
N ALA A 124 -0.05 6.46 -9.13
CA ALA A 124 -1.18 6.72 -8.23
C ALA A 124 -1.07 5.94 -6.91
N ALA A 125 -0.62 4.68 -6.95
CA ALA A 125 -0.41 3.87 -5.75
C ALA A 125 0.67 4.48 -4.84
N VAL A 126 1.81 4.88 -5.42
CA VAL A 126 2.91 5.52 -4.69
C VAL A 126 2.48 6.89 -4.14
N GLU A 127 1.78 7.69 -4.94
CA GLU A 127 1.29 9.00 -4.52
C GLU A 127 0.33 8.88 -3.34
N LYS A 128 -0.72 8.07 -3.49
CA LYS A 128 -1.73 7.85 -2.45
C LYS A 128 -1.10 7.35 -1.14
N LEU A 129 -0.18 6.39 -1.22
CA LEU A 129 0.43 5.80 -0.03
C LEU A 129 1.32 6.78 0.74
N LEU A 130 1.97 7.70 0.03
CA LEU A 130 2.92 8.65 0.62
C LEU A 130 2.31 10.03 0.89
N GLU A 131 1.01 10.23 0.61
CA GLU A 131 0.32 11.52 0.70
C GLU A 131 0.18 12.03 2.15
N LYS A 132 -0.04 11.12 3.11
CA LYS A 132 -0.22 11.44 4.53
C LYS A 132 0.96 10.94 5.36
N ASP A 133 1.49 11.84 6.18
CA ASP A 133 2.52 11.49 7.16
C ASP A 133 1.96 10.60 8.27
N GLY A 134 2.74 9.60 8.65
CA GLY A 134 2.42 8.60 9.65
C GLY A 134 3.60 7.64 9.84
N PRO A 135 3.70 6.98 11.02
CA PRO A 135 4.75 5.99 11.25
C PRO A 135 4.69 4.88 10.18
N PRO A 136 5.80 4.59 9.46
CA PRO A 136 5.76 3.60 8.42
C PRO A 136 5.56 2.20 9.01
N SER A 137 4.66 1.42 8.42
CA SER A 137 4.37 0.05 8.82
C SER A 137 4.10 -0.84 7.59
N PHE A 138 4.11 -2.15 7.78
CA PHE A 138 3.88 -3.11 6.69
C PHE A 138 2.42 -3.15 6.23
N GLY A 139 1.45 -2.89 7.09
CA GLY A 139 0.04 -3.10 6.73
C GLY A 139 -0.24 -4.55 6.31
N ASP A 140 -1.18 -4.73 5.39
CA ASP A 140 -1.40 -6.03 4.75
C ASP A 140 -0.45 -6.12 3.55
N CYS A 141 0.56 -6.98 3.69
CA CYS A 141 1.37 -7.44 2.58
C CYS A 141 0.77 -8.76 2.09
N VAL A 142 0.66 -8.90 0.77
CA VAL A 142 -0.08 -9.92 -0.01
C VAL A 142 -1.60 -9.87 0.09
#